data_AF-A0A2X2Y5B7-F1
#
_entry.id   AF-A0A2X2Y5B7-F1
#
_cell.length_a   1.000
_cell.length_b   1.000
_cell.length_c   1.000
_cell.angle_alpha   90.00
_cell.angle_beta   90.00
_cell.angle_gamma   90.00
#
_symmetry.space_group_name_H-M   'P 1'
#
loop_
_entity.id
_entity.type
_entity.pdbx_description
1 polymer ?
#
loop_
_entity_poly.entity_id
_entity_poly.type
_entity_poly.pdbx_seq_one_letter_code
_entity_poly.pdbx_strand_id
1 'polypeptide(L)'
;MSFYDVVEKYRDFDFYGYFDSVKKEDVLRSIYERNKRPEDLLNLISPMGEEFLEEMAQEARNLSLKYFGRTILLYTPMYISNYCVNKCSYCGYNVENKICRKKLNQEEIEKEGEAISKEGFKHILILTGESEYHTPVEYIEESIKTLKEKFPSITIEIYPMTEEGYKKVVEAGAEGLTVYQETYDEKVYDRVHMAGPKKNYKFRLEAPERGAEAGMRSISIGALLGLADFRIDAFFTVMHGKYLRDKYPHIDISYSVPRIRPCEGGLKKLNEVYDRELVQILLAYRLFDPQGGINISTREGKDFRRNLIPLGVSKISAGVSTEVGGHSLKEKGTSQFDINDESSVSEVKELIKSQGYQPIFKDWHRF
;
A
#
# COMPACT_ATOMS: atom_id res chain seq x y z
N MET A 1 24.86 -1.11 2.26
CA MET A 1 24.04 -2.02 1.44
C MET A 1 22.64 -1.45 1.41
N SER A 2 22.11 -1.12 0.23
CA SER A 2 20.71 -0.69 0.05
C SER A 2 19.85 -1.88 -0.37
N PHE A 3 18.52 -1.71 -0.43
CA PHE A 3 17.66 -2.77 -0.95
C PHE A 3 17.96 -3.11 -2.43
N TYR A 4 18.50 -2.15 -3.19
CA TYR A 4 18.94 -2.42 -4.56
C TYR A 4 19.98 -3.54 -4.62
N ASP A 5 20.90 -3.62 -3.65
CA ASP A 5 21.89 -4.71 -3.58
C ASP A 5 21.23 -6.08 -3.32
N VAL A 6 20.03 -6.12 -2.72
CA VAL A 6 19.25 -7.35 -2.58
C VAL A 6 18.63 -7.73 -3.92
N VAL A 7 18.05 -6.77 -4.65
CA VAL A 7 17.52 -7.00 -6.00
C VAL A 7 18.61 -7.53 -6.93
N GLU A 8 19.82 -6.97 -6.88
CA GLU A 8 20.95 -7.41 -7.72
C GLU A 8 21.34 -8.88 -7.52
N LYS A 9 21.17 -9.43 -6.31
CA LYS A 9 21.44 -10.86 -6.06
C LYS A 9 20.52 -11.80 -6.84
N TYR A 10 19.36 -11.30 -7.26
CA TYR A 10 18.36 -12.04 -8.03
C TYR A 10 18.35 -11.66 -9.52
N ARG A 11 19.29 -10.82 -9.98
CA ARG A 11 19.34 -10.33 -11.37
C ARG A 11 19.37 -11.46 -12.41
N ASP A 12 20.13 -12.52 -12.11
CA ASP A 12 20.29 -13.70 -12.97
C ASP A 12 19.54 -14.93 -12.40
N PHE A 13 18.67 -14.75 -11.41
CA PHE A 13 17.90 -15.85 -10.83
C PHE A 13 16.76 -16.26 -11.78
N ASP A 14 16.72 -17.54 -12.14
CA ASP A 14 15.66 -18.10 -12.99
C ASP A 14 14.39 -18.36 -12.17
N PHE A 15 13.59 -17.30 -11.98
CA PHE A 15 12.32 -17.39 -11.27
C PHE A 15 11.36 -18.41 -11.89
N TYR A 16 11.26 -18.44 -13.22
CA TYR A 16 10.33 -19.32 -13.92
C TYR A 16 10.75 -20.78 -13.81
N GLY A 17 12.03 -21.09 -14.05
CA GLY A 17 12.57 -22.42 -13.83
C GLY A 17 12.46 -22.88 -12.38
N TYR A 18 12.62 -21.97 -11.42
CA TYR A 18 12.37 -22.27 -10.01
C TYR A 18 10.89 -22.65 -9.78
N PHE A 19 9.96 -21.80 -10.21
CA PHE A 19 8.52 -22.04 -10.04
C PHE A 19 8.06 -23.35 -10.67
N ASP A 20 8.57 -23.70 -11.87
CA ASP A 20 8.27 -24.95 -12.57
C ASP A 20 8.80 -26.19 -11.82
N SER A 21 9.82 -26.01 -10.97
CA SER A 21 10.44 -27.09 -10.21
C SER A 21 9.81 -27.33 -8.83
N VAL A 22 8.96 -26.41 -8.34
CA VAL A 22 8.37 -26.48 -7.00
C VAL A 22 7.44 -27.70 -6.89
N LYS A 23 7.66 -28.52 -5.86
CA LYS A 23 6.84 -29.69 -5.58
C LYS A 23 5.89 -29.45 -4.42
N LYS A 24 4.88 -30.30 -4.31
CA LYS A 24 3.94 -30.34 -3.18
C LYS A 24 4.65 -30.35 -1.83
N GLU A 25 5.72 -31.15 -1.69
CA GLU A 25 6.45 -31.27 -0.42
C GLU A 25 7.16 -29.97 -0.03
N ASP A 26 7.59 -29.17 -1.02
CA ASP A 26 8.22 -27.88 -0.78
C ASP A 26 7.22 -26.86 -0.24
N VAL A 27 6.03 -26.80 -0.83
CA VAL A 27 4.95 -25.91 -0.36
C VAL A 27 4.51 -26.30 1.06
N LEU A 28 4.24 -27.58 1.31
CA LEU A 28 3.83 -28.04 2.63
C LEU A 28 4.89 -27.76 3.70
N ARG A 29 6.17 -27.97 3.37
CA ARG A 29 7.28 -27.59 4.27
C ARG A 29 7.27 -26.08 4.53
N SER A 30 7.15 -25.25 3.48
CA SER A 30 7.14 -23.80 3.60
C SER A 30 5.99 -23.28 4.47
N ILE A 31 4.78 -23.84 4.36
CA ILE A 31 3.61 -23.40 5.15
C ILE A 31 3.95 -23.43 6.65
N TYR A 32 4.47 -24.56 7.13
CA TYR A 32 4.72 -24.81 8.55
C TYR A 32 6.12 -24.41 9.05
N GLU A 33 7.03 -23.98 8.16
CA GLU A 33 8.35 -23.50 8.55
C GLU A 33 8.22 -22.22 9.39
N ARG A 34 8.90 -22.18 10.53
CA ARG A 34 8.83 -21.05 11.47
C ARG A 34 9.75 -19.92 11.04
N ASN A 35 10.95 -20.26 10.58
CA ASN A 35 11.98 -19.30 10.17
C ASN A 35 12.13 -19.37 8.65
N LYS A 36 11.12 -18.81 7.95
CA LYS A 36 11.07 -18.85 6.49
C LYS A 36 12.26 -18.12 5.87
N ARG A 37 12.85 -18.76 4.87
CA ARG A 37 13.88 -18.23 3.99
C ARG A 37 13.25 -17.74 2.68
N PRO A 38 13.96 -16.96 1.85
CA PRO A 38 13.41 -16.48 0.58
C PRO A 38 12.84 -17.59 -0.30
N GLU A 39 13.45 -18.78 -0.30
CA GLU A 39 12.95 -19.96 -1.02
C GLU A 39 11.58 -20.41 -0.53
N ASP A 40 11.31 -20.28 0.77
CA ASP A 40 10.00 -20.65 1.32
C ASP A 40 8.90 -19.73 0.79
N LEU A 41 9.20 -18.42 0.62
CA LEU A 41 8.29 -17.48 -0.03
C LEU A 41 8.06 -17.85 -1.50
N LEU A 42 9.12 -18.17 -2.25
CA LEU A 42 9.01 -18.59 -3.65
C LEU A 42 8.11 -19.81 -3.81
N ASN A 43 8.22 -20.80 -2.91
CA ASN A 43 7.34 -21.97 -2.91
C ASN A 43 5.87 -21.55 -2.67
N LEU A 44 5.60 -20.68 -1.70
CA LEU A 44 4.23 -20.26 -1.34
C LEU A 44 3.54 -19.47 -2.46
N ILE A 45 4.28 -18.66 -3.21
CA ILE A 45 3.74 -17.87 -4.33
C ILE A 45 3.80 -18.58 -5.68
N SER A 46 4.43 -19.76 -5.77
CA SER A 46 4.51 -20.54 -7.01
C SER A 46 3.12 -21.01 -7.50
N PRO A 47 2.96 -21.44 -8.76
CA PRO A 47 1.72 -22.08 -9.20
C PRO A 47 1.32 -23.30 -8.35
N MET A 48 2.30 -24.10 -7.90
CA MET A 48 2.05 -25.22 -6.98
C MET A 48 1.49 -24.75 -5.63
N GLY A 49 1.87 -23.55 -5.17
CA GLY A 49 1.33 -22.94 -3.95
C GLY A 49 -0.17 -22.67 -4.00
N GLU A 50 -0.74 -22.41 -5.19
CA GLU A 50 -2.18 -22.20 -5.35
C GLU A 50 -3.00 -23.46 -5.00
N GLU A 51 -2.44 -24.65 -5.16
CA GLU A 51 -3.11 -25.90 -4.82
C GLU A 51 -3.29 -26.09 -3.30
N PHE A 52 -2.67 -25.24 -2.47
CA PHE A 52 -2.66 -25.32 -0.99
C PHE A 52 -3.22 -24.06 -0.31
N LEU A 53 -4.06 -23.29 -1.01
CA LEU A 53 -4.61 -22.05 -0.43
C LEU A 53 -5.41 -22.27 0.84
N GLU A 54 -6.09 -23.40 1.00
CA GLU A 54 -6.87 -23.70 2.21
C GLU A 54 -5.93 -23.93 3.42
N GLU A 55 -4.89 -24.75 3.26
CA GLU A 55 -3.87 -24.94 4.30
C GLU A 55 -3.13 -23.64 4.63
N MET A 56 -2.79 -22.85 3.61
CA MET A 56 -2.20 -21.52 3.79
C MET A 56 -3.15 -20.58 4.53
N ALA A 57 -4.45 -20.60 4.23
CA ALA A 57 -5.48 -19.77 4.85
C ALA A 57 -5.65 -20.08 6.34
N GLN A 58 -5.68 -21.37 6.69
CA GLN A 58 -5.80 -21.79 8.08
C GLN A 58 -4.60 -21.31 8.91
N GLU A 59 -3.37 -21.50 8.40
CA GLU A 59 -2.18 -21.07 9.12
C GLU A 59 -2.03 -19.53 9.15
N ALA A 60 -2.33 -18.84 8.05
CA ALA A 60 -2.35 -17.38 8.01
C ALA A 60 -3.36 -16.79 9.02
N ARG A 61 -4.53 -17.40 9.15
CA ARG A 61 -5.53 -17.02 10.16
C ARG A 61 -5.02 -17.24 11.58
N ASN A 62 -4.40 -18.38 11.86
CA ASN A 62 -3.81 -18.68 13.17
C ASN A 62 -2.76 -17.64 13.57
N LEU A 63 -1.85 -17.33 12.65
CA LEU A 63 -0.83 -16.29 12.85
C LEU A 63 -1.47 -14.92 13.05
N SER A 64 -2.48 -14.58 12.24
CA SER A 64 -3.15 -13.28 12.34
C SER A 64 -3.85 -13.11 13.70
N LEU A 65 -4.54 -14.14 14.20
CA LEU A 65 -5.13 -14.12 15.54
C LEU A 65 -4.06 -14.02 16.64
N LYS A 66 -2.89 -14.65 16.46
CA LYS A 66 -1.78 -14.59 17.41
C LYS A 66 -1.15 -13.20 17.50
N TYR A 67 -0.95 -12.52 16.38
CA TYR A 67 -0.23 -11.24 16.32
C TYR A 67 -1.14 -10.00 16.37
N PHE A 68 -2.34 -10.08 15.81
CA PHE A 68 -3.27 -8.94 15.68
C PHE A 68 -4.60 -9.17 16.42
N GLY A 69 -4.85 -10.37 16.94
CA GLY A 69 -6.16 -10.71 17.51
C GLY A 69 -7.26 -10.59 16.46
N ARG A 70 -8.40 -10.00 16.85
CA ARG A 70 -9.55 -9.80 15.97
C ARG A 70 -9.82 -8.34 15.66
N THR A 71 -8.81 -7.49 15.70
CA THR A 71 -8.97 -6.07 15.38
C THR A 71 -8.67 -5.79 13.91
N ILE A 72 -9.48 -4.94 13.29
CA ILE A 72 -9.23 -4.39 11.95
C ILE A 72 -9.18 -2.88 12.07
N LEU A 73 -8.03 -2.28 11.73
CA LEU A 73 -7.86 -0.84 11.72
C LEU A 73 -8.55 -0.22 10.50
N LEU A 74 -9.38 0.80 10.77
CA LEU A 74 -10.01 1.62 9.74
C LEU A 74 -9.18 2.87 9.46
N TYR A 75 -8.97 3.17 8.18
CA TYR A 75 -8.42 4.44 7.71
C TYR A 75 -9.17 4.94 6.49
N THR A 76 -8.94 6.18 6.09
CA THR A 76 -9.42 6.69 4.81
C THR A 76 -8.36 7.59 4.16
N PRO A 77 -8.21 7.53 2.82
CA PRO A 77 -7.37 8.47 2.09
C PRO A 77 -8.02 9.86 1.99
N MET A 78 -7.17 10.88 2.03
CA MET A 78 -7.51 12.27 1.76
C MET A 78 -6.58 12.80 0.67
N TYR A 79 -7.12 12.95 -0.53
CA TYR A 79 -6.41 13.54 -1.65
C TYR A 79 -6.45 15.06 -1.54
N ILE A 80 -5.29 15.69 -1.30
CA ILE A 80 -5.18 17.15 -1.15
C ILE A 80 -4.74 17.83 -2.45
N SER A 81 -4.24 17.07 -3.43
CA SER A 81 -3.91 17.57 -4.76
C SER A 81 -3.83 16.44 -5.79
N ASN A 82 -4.28 16.71 -7.02
CA ASN A 82 -4.11 15.79 -8.16
C ASN A 82 -3.15 16.36 -9.23
N TYR A 83 -2.42 17.42 -8.92
CA TYR A 83 -1.35 17.90 -9.80
C TYR A 83 -0.17 16.92 -9.78
N CYS A 84 0.30 16.55 -10.98
CA CYS A 84 1.40 15.61 -11.16
C CYS A 84 2.19 15.99 -12.42
N VAL A 85 3.50 15.82 -12.41
CA VAL A 85 4.38 16.06 -13.57
C VAL A 85 4.81 14.79 -14.29
N ASN A 86 4.44 13.61 -13.75
CA ASN A 86 4.82 12.33 -14.34
C ASN A 86 3.87 11.88 -15.45
N LYS A 87 4.42 11.04 -16.33
CA LYS A 87 3.69 10.33 -17.39
C LYS A 87 3.62 8.84 -17.09
N CYS A 88 2.84 8.46 -16.07
CA CYS A 88 2.60 7.07 -15.73
C CYS A 88 1.44 6.52 -16.58
N SER A 89 1.67 5.45 -17.34
CA SER A 89 0.68 4.92 -18.30
C SER A 89 -0.56 4.29 -17.65
N TYR A 90 -0.56 4.10 -16.33
CA TYR A 90 -1.60 3.41 -15.57
C TYR A 90 -2.34 4.31 -14.56
N CYS A 91 -2.11 5.63 -14.59
CA CYS A 91 -2.59 6.54 -13.55
C CYS A 91 -3.45 7.67 -14.13
N GLY A 92 -4.63 7.89 -13.55
CA GLY A 92 -5.54 8.97 -13.94
C GLY A 92 -4.93 10.37 -13.80
N TYR A 93 -3.97 10.54 -12.87
CA TYR A 93 -3.27 11.81 -12.65
C TYR A 93 -2.10 12.06 -13.61
N ASN A 94 -1.85 11.17 -14.59
CA ASN A 94 -0.85 11.41 -15.63
C ASN A 94 -0.99 12.83 -16.19
N VAL A 95 0.12 13.58 -16.29
CA VAL A 95 0.14 15.00 -16.71
C VAL A 95 -0.50 15.24 -18.08
N GLU A 96 -0.53 14.24 -18.95
CA GLU A 96 -1.14 14.34 -20.30
C GLU A 96 -2.66 14.17 -20.29
N ASN A 97 -3.23 13.62 -19.21
CA ASN A 97 -4.68 13.47 -19.10
C ASN A 97 -5.34 14.83 -18.87
N LYS A 98 -6.43 15.07 -19.62
CA LYS A 98 -7.27 16.27 -19.51
C LYS A 98 -8.29 16.08 -18.38
N ILE A 99 -7.81 16.17 -17.15
CA ILE A 99 -8.63 16.06 -15.93
C ILE A 99 -8.87 17.43 -15.28
N CYS A 100 -9.86 17.52 -14.41
CA CYS A 100 -10.04 18.68 -13.53
C CYS A 100 -8.96 18.68 -12.45
N ARG A 101 -7.92 19.50 -12.66
CA ARG A 101 -6.82 19.65 -11.70
C ARG A 101 -7.27 20.51 -10.52
N LYS A 102 -7.03 20.03 -9.31
CA LYS A 102 -7.36 20.71 -8.06
C LYS A 102 -6.25 20.50 -7.03
N LYS A 103 -6.00 21.55 -6.25
CA LYS A 103 -5.16 21.58 -5.05
C LYS A 103 -5.99 22.26 -3.97
N LEU A 104 -6.09 21.63 -2.80
CA LEU A 104 -6.81 22.22 -1.67
C LEU A 104 -5.97 23.34 -1.02
N ASN A 105 -6.62 24.42 -0.61
CA ASN A 105 -6.02 25.36 0.33
C ASN A 105 -6.17 24.86 1.79
N GLN A 106 -5.55 25.53 2.76
CA GLN A 106 -5.56 25.07 4.15
C GLN A 106 -6.96 25.08 4.80
N GLU A 107 -7.83 26.03 4.43
CA GLU A 107 -9.21 26.03 4.93
C GLU A 107 -10.01 24.84 4.37
N GLU A 108 -9.80 24.49 3.10
CA GLU A 108 -10.38 23.29 2.49
C GLU A 108 -9.83 22.00 3.13
N ILE A 109 -8.52 21.94 3.42
CA ILE A 109 -7.90 20.82 4.14
C ILE A 109 -8.51 20.67 5.52
N GLU A 110 -8.70 21.76 6.27
CA GLU A 110 -9.33 21.70 7.57
C GLU A 110 -10.78 21.19 7.47
N LYS A 111 -11.56 21.66 6.49
CA LYS A 111 -12.95 21.23 6.26
C LYS A 111 -13.04 19.74 5.91
N GLU A 112 -12.18 19.26 5.01
CA GLU A 112 -12.09 17.82 4.68
C GLU A 112 -11.70 17.00 5.92
N GLY A 113 -10.69 17.44 6.66
CA GLY A 113 -10.25 16.78 7.90
C GLY A 113 -11.34 16.75 8.97
N GLU A 114 -12.15 17.81 9.09
CA GLU A 114 -13.29 17.87 9.99
C GLU A 114 -14.39 16.88 9.58
N ALA A 115 -14.69 16.77 8.28
CA ALA A 115 -15.66 15.80 7.78
C ALA A 115 -15.23 14.36 8.08
N ILE A 116 -13.96 14.02 7.80
CA ILE A 116 -13.39 12.70 8.07
C ILE A 116 -13.36 12.40 9.59
N SER A 117 -12.95 13.37 10.42
CA SER A 117 -12.88 13.19 11.87
C SER A 117 -14.26 12.92 12.50
N LYS A 118 -15.34 13.53 11.96
CA LYS A 118 -16.73 13.29 12.38
C LYS A 118 -17.21 11.85 12.16
N GLU A 119 -16.63 11.13 11.20
CA GLU A 119 -16.92 9.71 10.99
C GLU A 119 -16.20 8.81 12.00
N GLY A 120 -15.32 9.38 12.83
CA GLY A 120 -14.63 8.70 13.92
C GLY A 120 -13.17 8.34 13.63
N PHE A 121 -12.67 8.63 12.43
CA PHE A 121 -11.28 8.34 12.05
C PHE A 121 -10.28 9.04 12.95
N LYS A 122 -9.25 8.29 13.35
CA LYS A 122 -8.03 8.79 14.01
C LYS A 122 -6.76 8.53 13.21
N HIS A 123 -6.92 7.81 12.10
CA HIS A 123 -5.90 7.50 11.11
C HIS A 123 -6.30 8.09 9.78
N ILE A 124 -5.44 8.90 9.19
CA ILE A 124 -5.64 9.48 7.86
C ILE A 124 -4.42 9.24 6.99
N LEU A 125 -4.65 8.99 5.71
CA LEU A 125 -3.61 8.89 4.69
C LEU A 125 -3.70 10.11 3.77
N ILE A 126 -2.69 10.98 3.79
CA ILE A 126 -2.63 12.16 2.92
C ILE A 126 -2.01 11.76 1.59
N LEU A 127 -2.67 12.13 0.47
CA LEU A 127 -2.17 11.82 -0.87
C LEU A 127 -2.07 13.07 -1.75
N THR A 128 -1.04 13.07 -2.58
CA THR A 128 -0.89 14.02 -3.70
C THR A 128 -0.42 13.31 -4.96
N GLY A 129 -0.61 13.96 -6.11
CA GLY A 129 0.26 13.69 -7.25
C GLY A 129 1.71 14.12 -6.97
N GLU A 130 2.61 13.87 -7.92
CA GLU A 130 4.02 14.22 -7.80
C GLU A 130 4.30 15.53 -8.53
N SER A 131 4.33 16.62 -7.78
CA SER A 131 4.68 17.94 -8.32
C SER A 131 5.17 18.86 -7.22
N GLU A 132 6.49 18.98 -7.06
CA GLU A 132 7.09 19.91 -6.09
C GLU A 132 6.72 21.38 -6.35
N TYR A 133 6.40 21.74 -7.60
CA TYR A 133 5.91 23.08 -7.92
C TYR A 133 4.53 23.36 -7.32
N HIS A 134 3.58 22.43 -7.49
CA HIS A 134 2.20 22.63 -7.01
C HIS A 134 2.05 22.28 -5.53
N THR A 135 2.71 21.23 -5.08
CA THR A 135 2.67 20.73 -3.70
C THR A 135 4.09 20.62 -3.16
N PRO A 136 4.79 21.75 -2.94
CA PRO A 136 6.13 21.74 -2.32
C PRO A 136 6.06 21.13 -0.91
N VAL A 137 7.19 20.70 -0.36
CA VAL A 137 7.23 20.06 0.97
C VAL A 137 6.64 20.96 2.05
N GLU A 138 6.83 22.28 1.96
CA GLU A 138 6.28 23.27 2.89
C GLU A 138 4.74 23.23 2.92
N TYR A 139 4.09 23.00 1.77
CA TYR A 139 2.64 22.83 1.69
C TYR A 139 2.19 21.53 2.37
N ILE A 140 2.96 20.44 2.20
CA ILE A 140 2.67 19.16 2.85
C ILE A 140 2.81 19.29 4.37
N GLU A 141 3.88 19.93 4.86
CA GLU A 141 4.09 20.20 6.28
C GLU A 141 2.95 21.01 6.89
N GLU A 142 2.53 22.08 6.21
CA GLU A 142 1.41 22.91 6.66
C GLU A 142 0.11 22.10 6.72
N SER A 143 -0.14 21.27 5.71
CA SER A 143 -1.30 20.36 5.67
C SER A 143 -1.29 19.37 6.84
N ILE A 144 -0.12 18.79 7.17
CA ILE A 144 0.03 17.89 8.32
C ILE A 144 -0.22 18.66 9.62
N LYS A 145 0.33 19.87 9.78
CA LYS A 145 0.11 20.72 10.95
C LYS A 145 -1.37 21.08 11.15
N THR A 146 -2.10 21.34 10.07
CA THR A 146 -3.55 21.59 10.09
C THR A 146 -4.34 20.36 10.59
N LEU A 147 -3.88 19.15 10.24
CA LEU A 147 -4.60 17.91 10.52
C LEU A 147 -4.21 17.25 11.86
N LYS A 148 -3.01 17.53 12.39
CA LYS A 148 -2.43 16.81 13.55
C LYS A 148 -3.27 16.84 14.82
N GLU A 149 -4.02 17.94 15.06
CA GLU A 149 -4.86 18.07 16.25
C GLU A 149 -6.09 17.15 16.20
N LYS A 150 -6.53 16.77 14.99
CA LYS A 150 -7.71 15.91 14.76
C LYS A 150 -7.31 14.44 14.61
N PHE A 151 -6.14 14.19 14.03
CA PHE A 151 -5.66 12.85 13.69
C PHE A 151 -4.36 12.51 14.42
N PRO A 152 -4.37 11.61 15.43
CA PRO A 152 -3.16 11.17 16.11
C PRO A 152 -2.23 10.31 15.24
N SER A 153 -2.71 9.79 14.12
CA SER A 153 -1.90 9.10 13.11
C SER A 153 -2.13 9.73 11.74
N ILE A 154 -1.05 10.26 11.17
CA ILE A 154 -1.01 10.82 9.82
C ILE A 154 0.04 10.05 9.03
N THR A 155 -0.41 9.31 8.03
CA THR A 155 0.46 8.67 7.04
C THR A 155 0.47 9.50 5.77
N ILE A 156 1.57 9.50 5.02
CA ILE A 156 1.67 10.15 3.71
C ILE A 156 1.87 9.11 2.60
N GLU A 157 1.15 9.24 1.49
CA GLU A 157 1.41 8.57 0.21
C GLU A 157 1.61 9.65 -0.86
N ILE A 158 2.81 10.21 -0.86
CA ILE A 158 3.23 11.30 -1.75
C ILE A 158 4.46 10.89 -2.57
N TYR A 159 5.02 11.81 -3.33
CA TYR A 159 6.21 11.55 -4.13
C TYR A 159 7.46 11.29 -3.25
N PRO A 160 8.39 10.44 -3.73
CA PRO A 160 9.65 10.21 -3.02
C PRO A 160 10.41 11.51 -2.75
N MET A 161 10.87 11.69 -1.51
CA MET A 161 11.68 12.84 -1.10
C MET A 161 13.11 12.40 -0.75
N THR A 162 14.00 13.39 -0.58
CA THR A 162 15.27 13.21 0.13
C THR A 162 15.02 12.95 1.62
N GLU A 163 16.03 12.45 2.33
CA GLU A 163 15.95 12.28 3.79
C GLU A 163 15.61 13.60 4.50
N GLU A 164 16.20 14.73 4.07
CA GLU A 164 15.88 16.06 4.60
C GLU A 164 14.41 16.43 4.40
N GLY A 165 13.84 16.14 3.23
CA GLY A 165 12.41 16.37 2.97
C GLY A 165 11.52 15.52 3.88
N TYR A 166 11.88 14.25 4.08
CA TYR A 166 11.17 13.39 5.03
C TYR A 166 11.30 13.85 6.48
N LYS A 167 12.47 14.34 6.92
CA LYS A 167 12.66 14.90 8.27
C LYS A 167 11.69 16.04 8.54
N LYS A 168 11.53 16.97 7.58
CA LYS A 168 10.60 18.09 7.71
C LYS A 168 9.16 17.63 7.96
N VAL A 169 8.66 16.64 7.22
CA VAL A 169 7.28 16.14 7.41
C VAL A 169 7.11 15.30 8.68
N VAL A 170 8.14 14.56 9.11
CA VAL A 170 8.15 13.86 10.41
C VAL A 170 8.08 14.85 11.56
N GLU A 171 8.86 15.93 11.50
CA GLU A 171 8.83 17.04 12.47
C GLU A 171 7.47 17.73 12.50
N ALA A 172 6.82 17.88 11.34
CA ALA A 172 5.47 18.44 11.24
C ALA A 172 4.40 17.52 11.88
N GLY A 173 4.63 16.21 11.92
CA GLY A 173 3.76 15.24 12.59
C GLY A 173 3.40 14.00 11.77
N ALA A 174 3.96 13.81 10.57
CA ALA A 174 3.78 12.56 9.83
C ALA A 174 4.41 11.40 10.61
N GLU A 175 3.65 10.32 10.74
CA GLU A 175 4.02 9.13 11.49
C GLU A 175 4.44 7.97 10.57
N GLY A 176 3.84 7.92 9.37
CA GLY A 176 4.09 6.85 8.43
C GLY A 176 4.23 7.28 7.00
N LEU A 177 4.87 6.43 6.21
CA LEU A 177 5.09 6.60 4.78
C LEU A 177 4.55 5.37 4.03
N THR A 178 3.71 5.60 3.02
CA THR A 178 3.30 4.59 2.05
C THR A 178 3.96 4.88 0.71
N VAL A 179 4.73 3.93 0.19
CA VAL A 179 5.34 4.03 -1.14
C VAL A 179 5.22 2.69 -1.84
N TYR A 180 4.45 2.67 -2.92
CA TYR A 180 4.44 1.51 -3.81
C TYR A 180 5.57 1.62 -4.81
N GLN A 181 6.39 0.58 -4.91
CA GLN A 181 7.40 0.48 -5.96
C GLN A 181 6.75 0.36 -7.35
N GLU A 182 5.44 0.06 -7.40
CA GLU A 182 4.64 -0.18 -8.59
C GLU A 182 5.00 -1.49 -9.27
N THR A 183 6.28 -1.67 -9.61
CA THR A 183 6.83 -2.97 -10.00
C THR A 183 8.34 -2.98 -9.73
N TYR A 184 8.84 -4.13 -9.30
CA TYR A 184 10.27 -4.38 -9.08
C TYR A 184 10.98 -4.84 -10.37
N ASP A 185 10.26 -5.08 -11.46
CA ASP A 185 10.87 -5.28 -12.78
C ASP A 185 11.31 -3.93 -13.36
N GLU A 186 12.62 -3.68 -13.38
CA GLU A 186 13.20 -2.42 -13.89
C GLU A 186 12.81 -2.11 -15.34
N LYS A 187 12.68 -3.13 -16.20
CA LYS A 187 12.32 -2.94 -17.62
C LYS A 187 10.86 -2.55 -17.75
N VAL A 188 9.97 -3.19 -16.99
CA VAL A 188 8.56 -2.81 -16.94
C VAL A 188 8.42 -1.42 -16.34
N TYR A 189 9.14 -1.14 -15.24
CA TYR A 189 9.13 0.16 -14.58
C TYR A 189 9.49 1.29 -15.55
N ASP A 190 10.59 1.17 -16.30
CA ASP A 190 11.01 2.17 -17.29
C ASP A 190 9.96 2.40 -18.38
N ARG A 191 9.30 1.32 -18.83
CA ARG A 191 8.25 1.36 -19.85
C ARG A 191 6.99 2.08 -19.38
N VAL A 192 6.57 1.87 -18.13
CA VAL A 192 5.31 2.42 -17.60
C VAL A 192 5.47 3.81 -16.98
N HIS A 193 6.68 4.21 -16.61
CA HIS A 193 7.04 5.55 -16.17
C HIS A 193 7.75 6.31 -17.31
N MET A 194 6.96 6.88 -18.22
CA MET A 194 7.47 7.39 -19.50
C MET A 194 8.28 8.68 -19.34
N ALA A 195 7.93 9.54 -18.37
CA ALA A 195 8.63 10.78 -18.07
C ALA A 195 8.33 11.29 -16.66
N GLY A 196 9.15 12.24 -16.19
CA GLY A 196 9.07 12.86 -14.87
C GLY A 196 9.98 12.18 -13.83
N PRO A 197 10.08 12.74 -12.61
CA PRO A 197 11.00 12.25 -11.59
C PRO A 197 10.76 10.80 -11.17
N LYS A 198 9.51 10.32 -11.25
CA LYS A 198 9.17 8.92 -10.94
C LYS A 198 9.87 7.91 -11.84
N LYS A 199 10.38 8.30 -13.02
CA LYS A 199 11.17 7.40 -13.88
C LYS A 199 12.46 6.92 -13.22
N ASN A 200 12.96 7.62 -12.19
CA ASN A 200 14.11 7.19 -11.42
C ASN A 200 13.75 6.00 -10.49
N TYR A 201 13.95 4.79 -11.01
CA TYR A 201 13.67 3.53 -10.32
C TYR A 201 14.34 3.44 -8.94
N LYS A 202 15.65 3.68 -8.89
CA LYS A 202 16.44 3.54 -7.64
C LYS A 202 16.02 4.55 -6.59
N PHE A 203 15.78 5.80 -6.99
CA PHE A 203 15.36 6.84 -6.05
C PHE A 203 14.01 6.50 -5.41
N ARG A 204 13.07 5.92 -6.16
CA ARG A 204 11.79 5.42 -5.62
C ARG A 204 11.99 4.17 -4.73
N LEU A 205 12.82 3.23 -5.19
CA LEU A 205 13.10 1.97 -4.47
C LEU A 205 13.67 2.23 -3.07
N GLU A 206 14.55 3.22 -2.95
CA GLU A 206 15.21 3.57 -1.68
C GLU A 206 14.39 4.54 -0.82
N ALA A 207 13.21 4.99 -1.28
CA ALA A 207 12.39 5.96 -0.56
C ALA A 207 11.84 5.45 0.80
N PRO A 208 11.39 4.18 0.93
CA PRO A 208 10.98 3.62 2.22
C PRO A 208 12.10 3.68 3.27
N GLU A 209 13.32 3.37 2.86
CA GLU A 209 14.51 3.44 3.72
C GLU A 209 14.83 4.87 4.17
N ARG A 210 14.81 5.85 3.25
CA ARG A 210 14.98 7.26 3.63
C ARG A 210 13.90 7.76 4.57
N GLY A 211 12.67 7.26 4.43
CA GLY A 211 11.58 7.53 5.38
C GLY A 211 11.88 6.98 6.78
N ALA A 212 12.40 5.76 6.86
CA ALA A 212 12.82 5.14 8.12
C ALA A 212 13.98 5.92 8.77
N GLU A 213 15.01 6.29 7.99
CA GLU A 213 16.16 7.10 8.46
C GLU A 213 15.73 8.48 8.98
N ALA A 214 14.69 9.08 8.36
CA ALA A 214 14.10 10.34 8.79
C ALA A 214 13.22 10.23 10.06
N GLY A 215 12.94 9.03 10.54
CA GLY A 215 12.18 8.79 11.78
C GLY A 215 10.70 8.45 11.59
N MET A 216 10.27 8.03 10.39
CA MET A 216 8.94 7.44 10.21
C MET A 216 8.83 6.16 11.05
N ARG A 217 7.73 6.03 11.81
CA ARG A 217 7.46 4.85 12.64
C ARG A 217 6.87 3.72 11.82
N SER A 218 6.02 4.03 10.84
CA SER A 218 5.35 3.02 10.03
C SER A 218 5.70 3.18 8.55
N ILE A 219 6.03 2.07 7.89
CA ILE A 219 6.35 2.03 6.46
C ILE A 219 5.43 1.01 5.79
N SER A 220 4.64 1.48 4.82
CA SER A 220 3.82 0.61 3.97
C SER A 220 4.39 0.54 2.57
N ILE A 221 4.60 -0.67 2.08
CA ILE A 221 5.13 -0.92 0.73
C ILE A 221 4.21 -1.85 -0.06
N GLY A 222 4.38 -1.87 -1.37
CA GLY A 222 3.59 -2.70 -2.26
C GLY A 222 4.03 -2.59 -3.71
N ALA A 223 3.55 -3.52 -4.52
CA ALA A 223 3.60 -3.47 -5.98
C ALA A 223 2.17 -3.32 -6.52
N LEU A 224 2.04 -2.61 -7.63
CA LEU A 224 0.77 -2.40 -8.33
C LEU A 224 0.54 -3.59 -9.26
N LEU A 225 -0.24 -4.55 -8.74
CA LEU A 225 -0.46 -5.85 -9.36
C LEU A 225 -1.18 -5.67 -10.71
N GLY A 226 -0.56 -6.23 -11.74
CA GLY A 226 -1.00 -6.18 -13.14
C GLY A 226 -0.08 -5.40 -14.08
N LEU A 227 0.98 -4.75 -13.57
CA LEU A 227 2.03 -4.13 -14.40
C LEU A 227 3.05 -5.15 -14.95
N ALA A 228 3.52 -6.05 -14.08
CA ALA A 228 4.49 -7.10 -14.38
C ALA A 228 3.99 -8.46 -13.87
N ASP A 229 4.89 -9.45 -13.80
CA ASP A 229 4.60 -10.73 -13.16
C ASP A 229 4.36 -10.52 -11.66
N PHE A 230 3.16 -10.86 -11.20
CA PHE A 230 2.73 -10.59 -9.84
C PHE A 230 3.49 -11.42 -8.80
N ARG A 231 4.03 -12.59 -9.16
CA ARG A 231 4.78 -13.45 -8.22
C ARG A 231 6.12 -12.84 -7.93
N ILE A 232 6.80 -12.36 -8.97
CA ILE A 232 8.09 -11.69 -8.82
C ILE A 232 7.92 -10.37 -8.03
N ASP A 233 6.89 -9.59 -8.37
CA ASP A 233 6.55 -8.37 -7.63
C ASP A 233 6.18 -8.65 -6.15
N ALA A 234 5.45 -9.74 -5.89
CA ALA A 234 5.11 -10.16 -4.54
C ALA A 234 6.34 -10.61 -3.73
N PHE A 235 7.23 -11.38 -4.37
CA PHE A 235 8.49 -11.80 -3.77
C PHE A 235 9.32 -10.58 -3.32
N PHE A 236 9.58 -9.65 -4.23
CA PHE A 236 10.39 -8.47 -3.90
C PHE A 236 9.71 -7.53 -2.91
N THR A 237 8.38 -7.43 -2.92
CA THR A 237 7.64 -6.65 -1.91
C THR A 237 7.95 -7.14 -0.50
N VAL A 238 7.87 -8.45 -0.26
CA VAL A 238 8.14 -9.02 1.07
C VAL A 238 9.63 -8.95 1.40
N MET A 239 10.50 -9.24 0.44
CA MET A 239 11.96 -9.13 0.64
C MET A 239 12.38 -7.70 0.98
N HIS A 240 11.72 -6.69 0.42
CA HIS A 240 11.94 -5.28 0.78
C HIS A 240 11.51 -5.01 2.21
N GLY A 241 10.34 -5.48 2.62
CA GLY A 241 9.89 -5.37 4.01
C GLY A 241 10.81 -6.08 4.99
N LYS A 242 11.31 -7.27 4.63
CA LYS A 242 12.31 -8.00 5.41
C LYS A 242 13.61 -7.21 5.55
N TYR A 243 14.14 -6.67 4.45
CA TYR A 243 15.33 -5.83 4.47
C TYR A 243 15.17 -4.63 5.42
N LEU A 244 14.05 -3.92 5.31
CA LEU A 244 13.75 -2.78 6.17
C LEU A 244 13.62 -3.19 7.64
N ARG A 245 12.92 -4.30 7.93
CA ARG A 245 12.75 -4.80 9.30
C ARG A 245 14.07 -5.25 9.93
N ASP A 246 14.93 -5.91 9.17
CA ASP A 246 16.24 -6.37 9.66
C ASP A 246 17.17 -5.17 9.98
N LYS A 247 17.09 -4.09 9.19
CA LYS A 247 17.92 -2.89 9.37
C LYS A 247 17.34 -1.89 10.37
N TYR A 248 16.02 -1.76 10.43
CA TYR A 248 15.26 -0.82 11.26
C TYR A 248 14.24 -1.61 12.11
N PRO A 249 14.64 -2.33 13.16
CA PRO A 249 13.73 -3.20 13.91
C PRO A 249 12.64 -2.47 14.71
N HIS A 250 12.70 -1.14 14.76
CA HIS A 250 11.76 -0.28 15.50
C HIS A 250 10.61 0.25 14.64
N ILE A 251 10.61 0.00 13.32
CA ILE A 251 9.53 0.44 12.43
C ILE A 251 8.50 -0.67 12.21
N ASP A 252 7.25 -0.26 12.12
CA ASP A 252 6.13 -1.12 11.78
C ASP A 252 6.05 -1.24 10.24
N ILE A 253 6.23 -2.44 9.70
CA ILE A 253 6.12 -2.71 8.26
C ILE A 253 4.71 -3.18 7.92
N SER A 254 4.14 -2.64 6.84
CA SER A 254 2.89 -3.11 6.25
C SER A 254 3.01 -3.34 4.75
N TYR A 255 2.20 -4.25 4.24
CA TYR A 255 2.16 -4.64 2.84
C TYR A 255 0.79 -4.30 2.25
N SER A 256 0.78 -3.62 1.11
CA SER A 256 -0.41 -3.42 0.29
C SER A 256 -0.33 -4.31 -0.95
N VAL A 257 -1.49 -4.82 -1.38
CA VAL A 257 -1.64 -5.62 -2.62
C VAL A 257 -2.60 -4.95 -3.61
N PRO A 258 -2.36 -3.69 -4.03
CA PRO A 258 -3.28 -2.98 -4.90
C PRO A 258 -3.29 -3.61 -6.30
N ARG A 259 -4.47 -4.02 -6.80
CA ARG A 259 -4.66 -4.31 -8.22
C ARG A 259 -4.87 -3.03 -9.03
N ILE A 260 -4.43 -3.04 -10.29
CA ILE A 260 -4.78 -1.97 -11.23
C ILE A 260 -6.30 -1.82 -11.33
N ARG A 261 -6.74 -0.56 -11.39
CA ARG A 261 -8.14 -0.18 -11.59
C ARG A 261 -8.26 0.68 -12.83
N PRO A 262 -9.42 0.69 -13.50
CA PRO A 262 -9.71 1.64 -14.56
C PRO A 262 -9.48 3.08 -14.10
N CYS A 263 -8.96 3.90 -15.00
CA CYS A 263 -8.76 5.32 -14.81
C CYS A 263 -8.66 6.03 -16.15
N GLU A 264 -8.77 7.36 -16.14
CA GLU A 264 -8.52 8.19 -17.33
C GLU A 264 -7.14 7.88 -17.93
N GLY A 265 -7.08 7.65 -19.23
CA GLY A 265 -5.83 7.38 -19.95
C GLY A 265 -5.08 6.11 -19.53
N GLY A 266 -5.71 5.21 -18.77
CA GLY A 266 -5.08 3.99 -18.25
C GLY A 266 -4.70 2.96 -19.31
N LEU A 267 -3.86 2.00 -18.92
CA LEU A 267 -3.43 0.88 -19.77
C LEU A 267 -4.62 0.04 -20.24
N LYS A 268 -4.60 -0.34 -21.52
CA LYS A 268 -5.63 -1.21 -22.13
C LYS A 268 -5.35 -2.70 -21.95
N LYS A 269 -4.09 -3.09 -21.79
CA LYS A 269 -3.65 -4.47 -21.60
C LYS A 269 -2.84 -4.56 -20.32
N LEU A 270 -3.24 -5.49 -19.46
CA LEU A 270 -2.66 -5.74 -18.15
C LEU A 270 -2.22 -7.19 -18.06
N ASN A 271 -1.30 -7.48 -17.14
CA ASN A 271 -1.13 -8.84 -16.65
C ASN A 271 -2.29 -9.12 -15.70
N GLU A 272 -3.05 -10.19 -15.95
CA GLU A 272 -4.22 -10.49 -15.15
C GLU A 272 -3.81 -11.05 -13.78
N VAL A 273 -4.47 -10.57 -12.73
CA VAL A 273 -4.32 -11.06 -11.37
C VAL A 273 -5.73 -11.27 -10.82
N TYR A 274 -6.17 -12.52 -10.79
CA TYR A 274 -7.51 -12.87 -10.33
C TYR A 274 -7.54 -12.95 -8.80
N ASP A 275 -8.73 -13.17 -8.26
CA ASP A 275 -8.98 -13.21 -6.83
C ASP A 275 -8.17 -14.32 -6.15
N ARG A 276 -7.97 -15.45 -6.85
CA ARG A 276 -7.22 -16.60 -6.35
C ARG A 276 -5.75 -16.26 -6.12
N GLU A 277 -5.11 -15.59 -7.09
CA GLU A 277 -3.71 -15.16 -6.99
C GLU A 277 -3.56 -14.05 -5.95
N LEU A 278 -4.52 -13.13 -5.86
CA LEU A 278 -4.48 -12.09 -4.83
C LEU A 278 -4.59 -12.67 -3.41
N VAL A 279 -5.45 -13.67 -3.21
CA VAL A 279 -5.52 -14.45 -1.97
C VAL A 279 -4.17 -15.14 -1.71
N GLN A 280 -3.58 -15.80 -2.72
CA GLN A 280 -2.27 -16.44 -2.58
C GLN A 280 -1.20 -15.48 -2.05
N ILE A 281 -1.08 -14.30 -2.65
CA ILE A 281 -0.11 -13.27 -2.26
C ILE A 281 -0.34 -12.86 -0.80
N LEU A 282 -1.59 -12.57 -0.44
CA LEU A 282 -1.96 -12.15 0.92
C LEU A 282 -1.58 -13.20 1.97
N LEU A 283 -1.90 -14.46 1.68
CA LEU A 283 -1.58 -15.58 2.55
C LEU A 283 -0.05 -15.77 2.66
N ALA A 284 0.66 -15.72 1.55
CA ALA A 284 2.12 -15.82 1.54
C ALA A 284 2.79 -14.70 2.35
N TYR A 285 2.28 -13.46 2.26
CA TYR A 285 2.77 -12.33 3.05
C TYR A 285 2.58 -12.58 4.55
N ARG A 286 1.39 -13.00 4.97
CA ARG A 286 1.09 -13.31 6.38
C ARG A 286 1.93 -14.46 6.91
N LEU A 287 2.12 -15.50 6.11
CA LEU A 287 2.92 -16.67 6.49
C LEU A 287 4.41 -16.32 6.61
N PHE A 288 4.93 -15.44 5.74
CA PHE A 288 6.35 -15.05 5.71
C PHE A 288 6.70 -13.99 6.76
N ASP A 289 5.89 -12.93 6.88
CA ASP A 289 6.06 -11.90 7.91
C ASP A 289 4.80 -11.84 8.80
N PRO A 290 4.71 -12.72 9.82
CA PRO A 290 3.55 -12.78 10.72
C PRO A 290 3.29 -11.47 11.48
N GLN A 291 4.27 -10.57 11.59
CA GLN A 291 4.15 -9.28 12.26
C GLN A 291 3.86 -8.13 11.29
N GLY A 292 3.96 -8.35 9.98
CA GLY A 292 3.67 -7.34 8.97
C GLY A 292 2.18 -7.00 8.91
N GLY A 293 1.84 -5.73 8.79
CA GLY A 293 0.46 -5.32 8.48
C GLY A 293 0.08 -5.73 7.06
N ILE A 294 -1.21 -5.96 6.81
CA ILE A 294 -1.75 -6.19 5.47
C ILE A 294 -2.91 -5.22 5.24
N ASN A 295 -2.75 -4.38 4.22
CA ASN A 295 -3.66 -3.31 3.86
C ASN A 295 -4.51 -3.70 2.65
N ILE A 296 -5.83 -3.58 2.78
CA ILE A 296 -6.77 -3.76 1.67
C ILE A 296 -7.58 -2.48 1.45
N SER A 297 -7.62 -2.02 0.21
CA SER A 297 -8.30 -0.77 -0.20
C SER A 297 -9.61 -1.03 -0.93
N THR A 298 -10.37 0.04 -1.20
CA THR A 298 -11.56 0.03 -2.06
C THR A 298 -11.25 -0.20 -3.54
N ARG A 299 -10.01 -0.49 -3.93
CA ARG A 299 -9.73 -1.12 -5.25
C ARG A 299 -10.45 -2.47 -5.37
N GLU A 300 -10.63 -3.14 -4.24
CA GLU A 300 -11.27 -4.43 -4.14
C GLU A 300 -12.76 -4.31 -3.82
N GLY A 301 -13.55 -5.25 -4.36
CA GLY A 301 -15.01 -5.23 -4.19
C GLY A 301 -15.45 -5.62 -2.77
N LYS A 302 -16.63 -5.14 -2.35
CA LYS A 302 -17.19 -5.33 -1.00
C LYS A 302 -17.16 -6.80 -0.54
N ASP A 303 -17.66 -7.72 -1.36
CA ASP A 303 -17.75 -9.14 -1.00
C ASP A 303 -16.38 -9.79 -0.90
N PHE A 304 -15.48 -9.46 -1.81
CA PHE A 304 -14.11 -9.97 -1.78
C PHE A 304 -13.38 -9.47 -0.53
N ARG A 305 -13.45 -8.16 -0.26
CA ARG A 305 -12.90 -7.54 0.96
C ARG A 305 -13.42 -8.20 2.24
N ARG A 306 -14.72 -8.51 2.31
CA ARG A 306 -15.33 -9.24 3.43
C ARG A 306 -14.67 -10.59 3.64
N ASN A 307 -14.47 -11.36 2.57
CA ASN A 307 -13.90 -12.70 2.64
C ASN A 307 -12.39 -12.69 2.95
N LEU A 308 -11.68 -11.59 2.70
CA LEU A 308 -10.26 -11.44 3.04
C LEU A 308 -10.00 -11.16 4.53
N ILE A 309 -10.95 -10.58 5.27
CA ILE A 309 -10.79 -10.23 6.69
C ILE A 309 -10.20 -11.39 7.54
N PRO A 310 -10.77 -12.61 7.51
CA PRO A 310 -10.23 -13.71 8.31
C PRO A 310 -8.88 -14.26 7.82
N LEU A 311 -8.41 -13.86 6.64
CA LEU A 311 -7.20 -14.39 5.99
C LEU A 311 -5.93 -13.62 6.34
N GLY A 312 -6.05 -12.57 7.17
CA GLY A 312 -4.91 -11.87 7.74
C GLY A 312 -4.76 -10.41 7.40
N VAL A 313 -5.81 -9.80 6.85
CA VAL A 313 -5.95 -8.35 6.74
C VAL A 313 -5.87 -7.73 8.15
N SER A 314 -5.07 -6.68 8.32
CA SER A 314 -4.97 -5.93 9.57
C SER A 314 -5.57 -4.52 9.47
N LYS A 315 -5.60 -3.95 8.26
CA LYS A 315 -6.06 -2.58 8.01
C LYS A 315 -6.88 -2.52 6.72
N ILE A 316 -7.97 -1.75 6.76
CA ILE A 316 -8.89 -1.66 5.64
C ILE A 316 -9.42 -0.23 5.47
N SER A 317 -9.51 0.26 4.23
CA SER A 317 -9.98 1.63 3.96
C SER A 317 -11.51 1.71 3.99
N ALA A 318 -12.13 2.74 4.57
CA ALA A 318 -13.59 2.87 4.61
C ALA A 318 -14.05 4.29 4.25
N GLY A 319 -15.26 4.42 3.68
CA GLY A 319 -15.79 5.73 3.27
C GLY A 319 -14.84 6.45 2.32
N VAL A 320 -14.31 5.76 1.32
CA VAL A 320 -13.23 6.29 0.48
C VAL A 320 -13.77 7.19 -0.62
N SER A 321 -13.15 8.35 -0.78
CA SER A 321 -13.16 9.08 -2.05
C SER A 321 -11.74 9.19 -2.60
N THR A 322 -11.60 8.95 -3.91
CA THR A 322 -10.33 9.12 -4.64
C THR A 322 -10.24 10.48 -5.34
N GLU A 323 -11.20 11.38 -5.08
CA GLU A 323 -11.28 12.74 -5.61
C GLU A 323 -10.59 13.74 -4.66
N VAL A 324 -10.05 14.83 -5.21
CA VAL A 324 -9.52 15.94 -4.40
C VAL A 324 -10.67 16.75 -3.82
N GLY A 325 -10.78 16.80 -2.49
CA GLY A 325 -11.92 17.41 -1.80
C GLY A 325 -13.17 16.52 -1.75
N GLY A 326 -12.99 15.21 -1.86
CA GLY A 326 -14.05 14.23 -2.04
C GLY A 326 -15.04 14.08 -0.88
N HIS A 327 -14.65 14.47 0.34
CA HIS A 327 -15.40 14.18 1.56
C HIS A 327 -16.36 15.30 1.99
N SER A 328 -16.09 16.55 1.61
CA SER A 328 -16.82 17.72 2.09
C SER A 328 -17.13 18.76 1.02
N LEU A 329 -16.37 18.82 -0.06
CA LEU A 329 -16.50 19.89 -1.06
C LEU A 329 -17.51 19.55 -2.17
N LYS A 330 -18.21 20.58 -2.65
CA LYS A 330 -19.12 20.49 -3.81
C LYS A 330 -18.35 20.42 -5.13
N GLU A 331 -17.33 21.27 -5.27
CA GLU A 331 -16.45 21.29 -6.44
C GLU A 331 -15.23 20.43 -6.15
N LYS A 332 -15.15 19.27 -6.82
CA LYS A 332 -14.14 18.25 -6.59
C LYS A 332 -13.18 18.15 -7.77
N GLY A 333 -11.94 17.73 -7.50
CA GLY A 333 -11.01 17.34 -8.55
C GLY A 333 -11.35 15.95 -9.08
N THR A 334 -10.95 15.65 -10.32
CA THR A 334 -11.15 14.30 -10.90
C THR A 334 -10.45 13.23 -10.05
N SER A 335 -11.09 12.06 -9.94
CA SER A 335 -10.58 10.89 -9.22
C SER A 335 -9.29 10.31 -9.83
N GLN A 336 -8.47 9.65 -9.00
CA GLN A 336 -7.26 8.98 -9.46
C GLN A 336 -7.56 7.69 -10.26
N PHE A 337 -8.55 6.93 -9.80
CA PHE A 337 -9.02 5.66 -10.35
C PHE A 337 -10.43 5.33 -9.80
N ASP A 338 -11.09 4.39 -10.46
CA ASP A 338 -12.43 3.91 -10.05
C ASP A 338 -12.34 2.93 -8.88
N ILE A 339 -13.01 3.29 -7.78
CA ILE A 339 -13.22 2.40 -6.64
C ILE A 339 -14.16 1.24 -7.03
N ASN A 340 -14.11 0.15 -6.28
CA ASN A 340 -14.93 -1.05 -6.47
C ASN A 340 -15.79 -1.37 -5.23
N ASP A 341 -15.69 -0.52 -4.20
CA ASP A 341 -16.49 -0.59 -2.99
C ASP A 341 -16.82 0.82 -2.50
N GLU A 342 -18.08 1.20 -2.65
CA GLU A 342 -18.64 2.49 -2.25
C GLU A 342 -19.22 2.47 -0.84
N SER A 343 -19.00 1.38 -0.08
CA SER A 343 -19.56 1.23 1.27
C SER A 343 -19.15 2.37 2.18
N SER A 344 -20.15 2.92 2.87
CA SER A 344 -19.96 3.91 3.94
C SER A 344 -19.16 3.33 5.11
N VAL A 345 -18.63 4.19 5.98
CA VAL A 345 -17.92 3.75 7.19
C VAL A 345 -18.77 2.83 8.07
N SER A 346 -20.07 3.15 8.20
CA SER A 346 -21.01 2.33 8.97
C SER A 346 -21.17 0.93 8.38
N GLU A 347 -21.30 0.81 7.06
CA GLU A 347 -21.40 -0.49 6.39
C GLU A 347 -20.12 -1.31 6.53
N VAL A 348 -18.95 -0.69 6.39
CA VAL A 348 -17.67 -1.40 6.58
C VAL A 348 -17.52 -1.89 8.03
N LYS A 349 -17.95 -1.09 9.02
CA LYS A 349 -17.96 -1.53 10.44
C LYS A 349 -18.84 -2.76 10.65
N GLU A 350 -20.06 -2.75 10.11
CA GLU A 350 -20.97 -3.90 10.24
C GLU A 350 -20.46 -5.12 9.47
N LEU A 351 -19.83 -4.91 8.31
CA LEU A 351 -19.16 -5.96 7.56
C LEU A 351 -18.05 -6.61 8.40
N ILE A 352 -17.18 -5.84 9.05
CA ILE A 352 -16.13 -6.35 9.95
C ILE A 352 -16.74 -7.13 11.13
N LYS A 353 -17.76 -6.56 11.79
CA LYS A 353 -18.46 -7.23 12.91
C LYS A 353 -19.12 -8.55 12.48
N SER A 354 -19.68 -8.60 11.28
CA SER A 354 -20.31 -9.82 10.74
C SER A 354 -19.32 -10.98 10.57
N GLN A 355 -18.03 -10.68 10.44
CA GLN A 355 -16.96 -11.68 10.38
C GLN A 355 -16.44 -12.07 11.78
N GLY A 356 -17.00 -11.49 12.85
CA GLY A 356 -16.56 -11.71 14.23
C GLY A 356 -15.34 -10.87 14.63
N TYR A 357 -15.03 -9.81 13.89
CA TYR A 357 -13.91 -8.89 14.14
C TYR A 357 -14.38 -7.55 14.74
N GLN A 358 -13.47 -6.85 15.39
CA GLN A 358 -13.70 -5.52 15.96
C GLN A 358 -13.09 -4.44 15.07
N PRO A 359 -13.90 -3.54 14.48
CA PRO A 359 -13.35 -2.37 13.82
C PRO A 359 -12.78 -1.41 14.87
N ILE A 360 -11.54 -0.96 14.67
CA ILE A 360 -10.90 0.05 15.49
C ILE A 360 -10.50 1.24 14.63
N PHE A 361 -10.56 2.45 15.20
CA PHE A 361 -10.19 3.68 14.51
C PHE A 361 -8.82 4.23 14.93
N LYS A 362 -8.26 3.67 16.01
CA LYS A 362 -7.01 4.10 16.63
C LYS A 362 -6.33 2.88 17.26
N ASP A 363 -5.07 2.69 16.90
CA ASP A 363 -4.12 1.73 17.48
C ASP A 363 -2.81 2.42 17.91
N TRP A 364 -2.68 3.72 17.65
CA TRP A 364 -1.47 4.51 17.88
C TRP A 364 -1.78 5.87 18.51
N HIS A 365 -0.86 6.37 19.34
CA HIS A 365 -0.83 7.74 19.82
C HIS A 365 0.60 8.18 20.10
N ARG A 366 1.00 9.34 19.56
CA ARG A 366 2.25 10.01 19.95
C ARG A 366 2.04 10.67 21.31
N PHE A 367 2.83 10.27 22.31
CA PHE A 367 2.81 10.83 23.67
C PHE A 367 3.68 12.08 23.78
#